data_AF-A0A354HU39-F1
#
_entry.id   AF-A0A354HU39-F1
#
_cell.length_a   1.000
_cell.length_b   1.000
_cell.length_c   1.000
_cell.angle_alpha   90.00
_cell.angle_beta   90.00
_cell.angle_gamma   90.00
#
_symmetry.space_group_name_H-M   'P 1'
#
loop_
_entity.id
_entity.type
_entity.pdbx_description
1 polymer ?
#
loop_
_entity_poly.entity_id
_entity_poly.type
_entity_poly.pdbx_seq_one_letter_code
_entity_poly.pdbx_strand_id
1 'polypeptide(L)'
;MKAKKFKVVQGGRKRGNKIWRSFFIAGIAVLALFLLWNSLGYLALWAADVTVATNSEIVSSVAVQCFVLRNEFQLRSPGNGRYVPLVDNGARVRVGQDIARIEGPSGNLLVQAPVAGLILHVLDGFEGDFSSDSVLDLALVESVTRYLAKSPGANSVSQAKAGELVGVIVGNTGFKLLTAMSFHSQGH
;
A
#
# COMPACT_ATOMS: atom_id res chain seq x y z
N MET A 1 -41.86 100.03 -52.62
CA MET A 1 -41.52 98.73 -51.99
C MET A 1 -41.58 98.87 -50.48
N LYS A 2 -42.45 98.12 -49.78
CA LYS A 2 -42.46 98.04 -48.31
C LYS A 2 -42.28 96.57 -47.91
N ALA A 3 -41.16 96.26 -47.26
CA ALA A 3 -40.83 94.91 -46.85
C ALA A 3 -41.78 94.42 -45.74
N LYS A 4 -42.53 93.35 -46.00
CA LYS A 4 -43.31 92.62 -44.99
C LYS A 4 -42.33 91.82 -44.12
N LYS A 5 -42.18 92.20 -42.86
CA LYS A 5 -41.45 91.42 -41.84
C LYS A 5 -42.21 90.12 -41.58
N PHE A 6 -41.59 88.99 -41.88
CA PHE A 6 -42.09 87.67 -41.46
C PHE A 6 -41.95 87.52 -39.94
N LYS A 7 -43.06 87.22 -39.26
CA LYS A 7 -43.10 86.94 -37.83
C LYS A 7 -42.69 85.48 -37.62
N VAL A 8 -41.46 85.27 -37.14
CA VAL A 8 -40.94 83.95 -36.80
C VAL A 8 -41.72 83.41 -35.60
N VAL A 9 -42.43 82.30 -35.79
CA VAL A 9 -43.05 81.54 -34.69
C VAL A 9 -41.93 80.75 -34.01
N GLN A 10 -41.49 81.21 -32.83
CA GLN A 10 -40.55 80.45 -32.01
C GLN A 10 -41.23 79.15 -31.57
N GLY A 11 -40.65 78.01 -31.98
CA GLY A 11 -41.10 76.68 -31.60
C GLY A 11 -40.99 76.48 -30.09
N GLY A 12 -42.09 76.68 -29.38
CA GLY A 12 -42.20 76.36 -27.97
C GLY A 12 -41.98 74.87 -27.75
N ARG A 13 -40.90 74.52 -27.04
CA ARG A 13 -40.61 73.16 -26.57
C ARG A 13 -41.80 72.71 -25.72
N LYS A 14 -42.66 71.83 -26.24
CA LYS A 14 -43.80 71.27 -25.48
C LYS A 14 -43.24 70.65 -24.20
N ARG A 15 -43.62 71.23 -23.05
CA ARG A 15 -43.34 70.67 -21.71
C ARG A 15 -44.02 69.31 -21.66
N GLY A 16 -43.29 68.25 -21.99
CA GLY A 16 -43.80 66.88 -21.94
C GLY A 16 -44.28 66.55 -20.52
N ASN A 17 -45.42 65.88 -20.42
CA ASN A 17 -46.09 65.57 -19.15
C ASN A 17 -45.12 64.89 -18.16
N LYS A 18 -44.65 65.66 -17.17
CA LYS A 18 -43.73 65.21 -16.11
C LYS A 18 -44.30 64.01 -15.34
N ILE A 19 -45.63 64.00 -15.19
CA ILE A 19 -46.41 62.95 -14.54
C ILE A 19 -46.31 61.64 -15.33
N TRP A 20 -46.45 61.69 -16.66
CA TRP A 20 -46.36 60.49 -17.51
C TRP A 20 -44.96 59.89 -17.52
N ARG A 21 -43.91 60.73 -17.51
CA ARG A 21 -42.52 60.28 -17.33
C ARG A 21 -42.31 59.62 -15.96
N SER A 22 -42.91 60.16 -14.90
CA SER A 22 -42.82 59.58 -13.56
C SER A 22 -43.49 58.21 -13.46
N PHE A 23 -44.67 58.04 -14.06
CA PHE A 23 -45.34 56.74 -14.14
C PHE A 23 -44.56 55.73 -14.96
N PHE A 24 -43.93 56.16 -16.06
CA PHE A 24 -43.07 55.29 -16.86
C PHE A 24 -41.82 54.84 -16.10
N ILE A 25 -41.17 55.75 -15.35
CA ILE A 25 -40.03 55.41 -14.48
C ILE A 25 -40.45 54.44 -13.37
N ALA A 26 -41.62 54.67 -12.74
CA ALA A 26 -42.16 53.77 -11.74
C ALA A 26 -42.46 52.38 -12.32
N GLY A 27 -43.03 52.31 -13.53
CA GLY A 27 -43.26 51.06 -14.25
C GLY A 27 -41.97 50.30 -14.56
N ILE A 28 -40.93 51.01 -15.01
CA ILE A 28 -39.60 50.42 -15.23
C ILE A 28 -39.00 49.93 -13.91
N ALA A 29 -39.15 50.70 -12.82
CA ALA A 29 -38.63 50.30 -11.51
C ALA A 29 -39.31 49.02 -11.00
N VAL A 30 -40.64 48.89 -11.17
CA VAL A 30 -41.38 47.67 -10.81
C VAL A 30 -40.95 46.50 -11.69
N LEU A 31 -40.78 46.72 -13.00
CA LEU A 31 -40.29 45.69 -13.92
C LEU A 31 -38.88 45.24 -13.55
N ALA A 32 -37.99 46.18 -13.22
CA ALA A 32 -36.62 45.88 -12.81
C ALA A 32 -36.61 45.09 -11.49
N LEU A 33 -37.44 45.46 -10.52
CA LEU A 33 -37.56 44.73 -9.26
C LEU A 33 -38.07 43.30 -9.48
N PHE A 34 -39.05 43.14 -10.37
CA PHE A 34 -39.60 41.84 -10.74
C PHE A 34 -38.57 40.94 -11.41
N LEU A 35 -37.81 41.49 -12.37
CA LEU A 35 -36.73 40.76 -13.05
C LEU A 35 -35.60 40.39 -12.08
N LEU A 36 -35.24 41.30 -11.17
CA LEU A 36 -34.22 41.06 -10.16
C LEU A 36 -34.67 39.91 -9.24
N TRP A 37 -35.89 39.97 -8.71
CA TRP A 37 -36.47 38.91 -7.89
C TRP A 37 -36.50 37.56 -8.60
N ASN A 38 -36.88 37.53 -9.89
CA ASN A 38 -36.89 36.30 -10.68
C ASN A 38 -35.47 35.74 -10.90
N SER A 39 -34.47 36.62 -11.10
CA SER A 39 -33.08 36.22 -11.32
C SER A 39 -32.35 35.72 -10.07
N LEU A 40 -32.78 36.13 -8.87
CA LEU A 40 -32.14 35.72 -7.61
C LEU A 40 -32.18 34.20 -7.40
N GLY A 41 -33.22 33.52 -7.87
CA GLY A 41 -33.30 32.05 -7.84
C GLY A 41 -32.24 31.37 -8.72
N TYR A 42 -31.93 31.95 -9.87
CA TYR A 42 -30.88 31.45 -10.76
C TYR A 42 -29.48 31.73 -10.21
N LEU A 43 -29.28 32.87 -9.55
CA LEU A 43 -28.03 33.18 -8.85
C LEU A 43 -27.79 32.21 -7.68
N ALA A 44 -28.84 31.80 -6.97
CA ALA A 44 -28.75 30.81 -5.91
C ALA A 44 -28.38 29.42 -6.45
N LEU A 45 -28.91 29.03 -7.61
CA LEU A 45 -28.52 27.78 -8.29
C LEU A 45 -27.09 27.83 -8.84
N TRP A 46 -26.62 28.99 -9.30
CA TRP A 46 -25.24 29.17 -9.75
C TRP A 46 -24.22 29.17 -8.61
N ALA A 47 -24.62 29.66 -7.43
CA ALA A 47 -23.81 29.64 -6.22
C ALA A 47 -23.91 28.32 -5.43
N ALA A 48 -24.81 27.41 -5.84
CA ALA A 48 -24.96 26.11 -5.20
C ALA A 48 -23.83 25.18 -5.67
N ASP A 49 -23.07 24.67 -4.71
CA ASP A 49 -22.03 23.69 -4.97
C ASP A 49 -22.70 22.33 -5.23
N VAL A 50 -22.75 21.91 -6.50
CA VAL A 50 -23.41 20.66 -6.90
C VAL A 50 -22.39 19.52 -6.83
N THR A 51 -22.45 18.73 -5.76
CA THR A 51 -21.68 17.50 -5.65
C THR A 51 -22.49 16.33 -6.24
N VAL A 52 -22.04 15.79 -7.37
CA VAL A 52 -22.65 14.60 -7.97
C VAL A 52 -22.25 13.38 -7.15
N ALA A 53 -23.21 12.75 -6.49
CA ALA A 53 -22.98 11.52 -5.75
C ALA A 53 -22.77 10.35 -6.73
N THR A 54 -21.51 10.00 -6.99
CA THR A 54 -21.14 8.78 -7.69
C THR A 54 -21.06 7.62 -6.70
N ASN A 55 -21.67 6.48 -7.04
CA ASN A 55 -21.39 5.24 -6.33
C ASN A 55 -19.95 4.82 -6.64
N SER A 56 -19.04 5.09 -5.70
CA SER A 56 -17.68 4.58 -5.71
C SER A 56 -17.43 3.77 -4.45
N GLU A 57 -16.71 2.67 -4.59
CA GLU A 57 -16.24 1.90 -3.44
C GLU A 57 -15.18 2.71 -2.68
N ILE A 58 -15.34 2.82 -1.37
CA ILE A 58 -14.31 3.41 -0.51
C ILE A 58 -13.27 2.33 -0.24
N VAL A 59 -12.17 2.37 -0.98
CA VAL A 59 -11.03 1.48 -0.76
C VAL A 59 -10.21 2.04 0.39
N SER A 60 -10.18 1.31 1.51
CA SER A 60 -9.31 1.60 2.65
C SER A 60 -8.14 0.63 2.66
N SER A 61 -6.92 1.14 2.73
CA SER A 61 -5.69 0.34 2.82
C SER A 61 -4.95 0.65 4.11
N VAL A 62 -4.58 -0.38 4.87
CA VAL A 62 -3.77 -0.26 6.09
C VAL A 62 -2.45 -1.00 5.85
N ALA A 63 -1.34 -0.40 6.28
CA ALA A 63 -0.04 -1.06 6.24
C ALA A 63 0.02 -2.15 7.32
N VAL A 64 0.38 -3.36 6.93
CA VAL A 64 0.42 -4.54 7.82
C VAL A 64 1.84 -5.08 7.87
N GLN A 65 2.33 -5.36 9.08
CA GLN A 65 3.55 -6.12 9.26
C GLN A 65 3.23 -7.61 9.15
N CYS A 66 3.94 -8.29 8.25
CA CYS A 66 3.75 -9.69 7.96
C CYS A 66 5.00 -10.48 8.32
N PHE A 67 4.82 -11.64 8.97
CA PHE A 67 5.87 -12.62 9.18
C PHE A 67 5.82 -13.66 8.06
N VAL A 68 6.95 -13.90 7.40
CA VAL A 68 7.02 -14.81 6.24
C VAL A 68 7.55 -16.17 6.69
N LEU A 69 6.72 -17.19 6.60
CA LEU A 69 7.10 -18.58 6.80
C LEU A 69 7.56 -19.20 5.49
N ARG A 70 8.72 -19.84 5.50
CA ARG A 70 9.27 -20.60 4.37
C ARG A 70 9.63 -22.00 4.82
N ASN A 71 9.66 -22.94 3.88
CA ASN A 71 10.13 -24.28 4.18
C ASN A 71 11.64 -24.31 4.37
N GLU A 72 12.05 -24.79 5.54
CA GLU A 72 13.43 -24.94 5.93
C GLU A 72 13.83 -26.42 5.96
N PHE A 73 14.94 -26.74 5.32
CA PHE A 73 15.51 -28.08 5.30
C PHE A 73 16.80 -28.08 6.11
N GLN A 74 16.75 -28.75 7.25
CA GLN A 74 17.88 -28.88 8.17
C GLN A 74 19.01 -29.71 7.55
N LEU A 75 20.23 -29.14 7.51
CA LEU A 75 21.43 -29.85 7.10
C LEU A 75 22.15 -30.40 8.33
N ARG A 76 22.30 -31.72 8.36
CA ARG A 76 23.02 -32.41 9.43
C ARG A 76 24.39 -32.85 8.95
N SER A 77 25.35 -32.74 9.86
CA SER A 77 26.71 -33.18 9.61
C SER A 77 26.79 -34.71 9.44
N PRO A 78 27.42 -35.22 8.36
CA PRO A 78 27.65 -36.66 8.19
C PRO A 78 28.72 -37.24 9.15
N GLY A 79 29.51 -36.41 9.83
CA GLY A 79 30.65 -36.88 10.62
C GLY A 79 31.17 -35.88 11.66
N ASN A 80 32.21 -36.26 12.37
CA ASN A 80 32.86 -35.37 13.34
C ASN A 80 34.01 -34.62 12.67
N GLY A 81 34.09 -33.30 12.86
CA GLY A 81 35.22 -32.53 12.36
C GLY A 81 35.00 -31.02 12.35
N ARG A 82 35.89 -30.32 11.66
CA ARG A 82 35.79 -28.89 11.41
C ARG A 82 34.87 -28.64 10.22
N TYR A 83 33.87 -27.79 10.41
CA TYR A 83 32.99 -27.37 9.32
C TYR A 83 33.64 -26.25 8.51
N VAL A 84 33.75 -26.44 7.20
CA VAL A 84 34.27 -25.44 6.27
C VAL A 84 33.26 -25.23 5.15
N PRO A 85 32.55 -24.08 5.12
CA PRO A 85 31.63 -23.77 4.03
C PRO A 85 32.40 -23.61 2.72
N LEU A 86 31.89 -24.23 1.65
CA LEU A 86 32.44 -24.11 0.29
C LEU A 86 31.68 -23.05 -0.52
N VAL A 87 30.51 -22.67 -0.06
CA VAL A 87 29.60 -21.70 -0.66
C VAL A 87 29.34 -20.60 0.36
N ASP A 88 29.12 -19.38 -0.11
CA ASP A 88 28.80 -18.24 0.76
C ASP A 88 27.42 -18.37 1.40
N ASN A 89 27.29 -17.77 2.59
CA ASN A 89 26.01 -17.67 3.29
C ASN A 89 25.02 -16.84 2.47
N GLY A 90 23.82 -17.38 2.24
CA GLY A 90 22.77 -16.79 1.43
C GLY A 90 22.86 -17.08 -0.07
N ALA A 91 23.82 -17.90 -0.52
CA ALA A 91 23.92 -18.27 -1.93
C ALA A 91 22.80 -19.25 -2.36
N ARG A 92 22.49 -19.28 -3.65
CA ARG A 92 21.59 -20.28 -4.23
C ARG A 92 22.34 -21.56 -4.56
N VAL A 93 21.83 -22.68 -4.07
CA VAL A 93 22.39 -24.03 -4.30
C VAL A 93 21.41 -24.89 -5.09
N ARG A 94 21.95 -25.82 -5.90
CA ARG A 94 21.18 -26.84 -6.63
C ARG A 94 21.16 -28.15 -5.85
N VAL A 95 20.19 -29.01 -6.14
CA VAL A 95 20.15 -30.38 -5.59
C VAL A 95 21.46 -31.11 -5.92
N GLY A 96 22.06 -31.77 -4.92
CA GLY A 96 23.31 -32.52 -5.04
C GLY A 96 24.58 -31.67 -5.10
N GLN A 97 24.48 -30.34 -5.07
CA GLN A 97 25.65 -29.47 -5.04
C GLN A 97 26.38 -29.60 -3.70
N ASP A 98 27.71 -29.64 -3.73
CA ASP A 98 28.54 -29.59 -2.53
C ASP A 98 28.46 -28.19 -1.90
N ILE A 99 27.97 -28.13 -0.66
CA ILE A 99 27.73 -26.86 0.06
C ILE A 99 28.88 -26.59 1.04
N ALA A 100 29.36 -27.64 1.70
CA ALA A 100 30.39 -27.55 2.71
C ALA A 100 31.21 -28.83 2.75
N ARG A 101 32.38 -28.77 3.39
CA ARG A 101 33.17 -29.95 3.75
C ARG A 101 33.36 -30.01 5.26
N ILE A 102 33.51 -31.23 5.76
CA ILE A 102 33.88 -31.51 7.13
C ILE A 102 35.25 -32.16 7.10
N GLU A 103 36.22 -31.44 7.69
CA GLU A 103 37.59 -31.89 7.80
C GLU A 103 37.74 -32.62 9.15
N GLY A 104 37.84 -33.94 9.10
CA GLY A 104 37.94 -34.80 10.27
C GLY A 104 39.14 -35.75 10.20
N PRO A 105 39.43 -36.47 11.30
CA PRO A 105 40.53 -37.44 11.35
C PRO A 105 40.35 -38.61 10.36
N SER A 106 39.11 -38.87 9.93
CA SER A 106 38.74 -39.88 8.93
C SER A 106 38.78 -39.37 7.47
N GLY A 107 39.23 -38.14 7.24
CA GLY A 107 39.31 -37.51 5.91
C GLY A 107 38.25 -36.43 5.70
N ASN A 108 38.13 -35.99 4.44
CA ASN A 108 37.21 -34.93 4.05
C ASN A 108 35.85 -35.53 3.66
N LEU A 109 34.80 -35.18 4.41
CA LEU A 109 33.43 -35.55 4.10
C LEU A 109 32.71 -34.36 3.47
N LEU A 110 32.03 -34.59 2.35
CA LEU A 110 31.27 -33.56 1.66
C LEU A 110 29.83 -33.51 2.19
N VAL A 111 29.30 -32.30 2.35
CA VAL A 111 27.90 -32.03 2.70
C VAL A 111 27.20 -31.54 1.46
N GLN A 112 26.28 -32.35 0.95
CA GLN A 112 25.53 -32.08 -0.27
C GLN A 112 24.14 -31.52 0.01
N ALA A 113 23.66 -30.70 -0.91
CA ALA A 113 22.32 -30.13 -0.87
C ALA A 113 21.25 -31.21 -1.14
N PRO A 114 20.37 -31.55 -0.17
CA PRO A 114 19.25 -32.46 -0.42
C PRO A 114 18.18 -31.80 -1.31
N VAL A 115 18.08 -30.48 -1.29
CA VAL A 115 17.11 -29.68 -2.04
C VAL A 115 17.77 -28.43 -2.64
N ALA A 116 17.16 -27.86 -3.68
CA ALA A 116 17.56 -26.57 -4.22
C ALA A 116 16.96 -25.42 -3.40
N GLY A 117 17.74 -24.38 -3.13
CA GLY A 117 17.29 -23.27 -2.28
C GLY A 117 18.40 -22.30 -1.94
N LEU A 118 18.16 -21.48 -0.91
CA LEU A 118 19.16 -20.58 -0.34
C LEU A 118 19.83 -21.25 0.86
N ILE A 119 21.15 -21.35 0.87
CA ILE A 119 21.89 -21.90 2.01
C ILE A 119 22.09 -20.84 3.10
N LEU A 120 21.82 -21.21 4.35
CA LEU A 120 22.19 -20.46 5.54
C LEU A 120 23.12 -21.32 6.41
N HIS A 121 24.33 -20.83 6.63
CA HIS A 121 25.33 -21.41 7.54
C HIS A 121 25.25 -20.83 8.94
N VAL A 122 24.59 -19.68 9.07
CA VAL A 122 24.34 -19.01 10.34
C VAL A 122 23.04 -19.55 10.90
N LEU A 123 23.13 -20.07 12.11
CA LEU A 123 22.02 -20.61 12.86
C LEU A 123 21.50 -19.55 13.84
N ASP A 124 20.19 -19.36 13.88
CA ASP A 124 19.44 -18.50 14.79
C ASP A 124 18.82 -19.24 15.98
N GLY A 125 18.82 -20.58 15.95
CA GLY A 125 18.29 -21.44 17.00
C GLY A 125 16.79 -21.74 16.91
N PHE A 126 16.14 -21.33 15.81
CA PHE A 126 14.73 -21.61 15.51
C PHE A 126 14.57 -22.50 14.27
N GLU A 127 15.64 -23.19 13.86
CA GLU A 127 15.66 -23.93 12.60
C GLU A 127 14.67 -25.09 12.61
N GLY A 128 13.72 -25.05 11.69
CA GLY A 128 12.66 -26.06 11.60
C GLY A 128 11.54 -25.93 12.64
N ASP A 129 11.55 -24.90 13.50
CA ASP A 129 10.37 -24.54 14.31
C ASP A 129 9.23 -24.01 13.41
N PHE A 130 9.59 -23.49 12.24
CA PHE A 130 8.67 -22.89 11.28
C PHE A 130 8.58 -23.73 10.00
N SER A 131 7.56 -24.59 9.91
CA SER A 131 7.22 -25.25 8.64
C SER A 131 6.25 -24.39 7.82
N SER A 132 6.41 -24.34 6.50
CA SER A 132 5.39 -23.70 5.66
C SER A 132 4.08 -24.47 5.64
N ASP A 133 4.07 -25.75 6.04
CA ASP A 133 2.85 -26.56 6.09
C ASP A 133 2.12 -26.46 7.43
N SER A 134 2.68 -25.72 8.40
CA SER A 134 2.07 -25.50 9.71
C SER A 134 0.64 -24.95 9.62
N VAL A 135 -0.24 -25.48 10.45
CA VAL A 135 -1.59 -24.94 10.69
C VAL A 135 -1.46 -23.71 11.59
N LEU A 136 -2.34 -22.73 11.41
CA LEU A 136 -2.38 -21.54 12.27
C LEU A 136 -2.95 -21.91 13.65
N ASP A 137 -2.06 -22.37 14.53
CA ASP A 137 -2.40 -22.74 15.90
C ASP A 137 -1.75 -21.80 16.93
N LEU A 138 -2.24 -21.83 18.16
CA LEU A 138 -1.71 -21.00 19.26
C LEU A 138 -0.19 -21.20 19.45
N ALA A 139 0.30 -22.44 19.29
CA ALA A 139 1.73 -22.75 19.40
C ALA A 139 2.58 -22.04 18.32
N LEU A 140 2.06 -21.90 17.10
CA LEU A 140 2.73 -21.16 16.03
C LEU A 140 2.76 -19.66 16.34
N VAL A 141 1.66 -19.12 16.87
CA VAL A 141 1.60 -17.72 17.30
C VAL A 141 2.60 -17.44 18.44
N GLU A 142 2.68 -18.33 19.42
CA GLU A 142 3.62 -18.21 20.54
C GLU A 142 5.10 -18.28 20.08
N SER A 143 5.43 -19.21 19.18
CA SER A 143 6.80 -19.33 18.63
C SER A 143 7.20 -18.09 17.82
N VAL A 144 6.32 -17.58 16.96
CA VAL A 144 6.57 -16.32 16.22
C VAL A 144 6.70 -15.13 17.17
N THR A 145 5.86 -15.04 18.19
CA THR A 145 5.95 -13.96 19.19
C THR A 145 7.27 -14.02 19.96
N ARG A 146 7.73 -15.23 20.30
CA ARG A 146 9.03 -15.45 20.95
C ARG A 146 10.19 -15.07 20.04
N TYR A 147 10.10 -15.40 18.75
CA TYR A 147 11.10 -15.02 17.75
C TYR A 147 11.17 -13.50 17.57
N LEU A 148 10.02 -12.81 17.52
CA LEU A 148 9.98 -11.35 17.44
C LEU A 148 10.51 -10.66 18.70
N ALA A 149 10.31 -11.27 19.88
CA ALA A 149 10.80 -10.74 21.15
C ALA A 149 12.31 -10.96 21.36
N LYS A 150 12.88 -12.03 20.81
CA LYS A 150 14.28 -12.39 20.98
C LYS A 150 15.01 -12.16 19.66
N SER A 151 15.74 -11.05 19.55
CA SER A 151 16.64 -10.83 18.40
C SER A 151 17.51 -12.08 18.20
N PRO A 152 17.42 -12.76 17.04
CA PRO A 152 18.13 -14.01 16.85
C PRO A 152 19.64 -13.77 16.90
N GLY A 153 20.33 -14.63 17.64
CA GLY A 153 21.78 -14.59 17.72
C GLY A 153 22.37 -15.37 16.55
N ALA A 154 23.24 -14.73 15.77
CA ALA A 154 23.93 -15.38 14.68
C ALA A 154 25.04 -16.30 15.20
N ASN A 155 24.80 -17.61 15.24
CA ASN A 155 25.81 -18.59 15.62
C ASN A 155 26.34 -19.29 14.36
N SER A 156 27.66 -19.28 14.16
CA SER A 156 28.31 -20.05 13.11
C SER A 156 28.93 -21.31 13.70
N VAL A 157 28.69 -22.45 13.05
CA VAL A 157 29.25 -23.73 13.47
C VAL A 157 30.67 -23.86 12.91
N SER A 158 31.66 -23.93 13.79
CA SER A 158 33.07 -24.12 13.41
C SER A 158 33.54 -25.57 13.61
N GLN A 159 33.03 -26.25 14.63
CA GLN A 159 33.17 -27.69 14.85
C GLN A 159 31.79 -28.33 14.87
N ALA A 160 31.66 -29.45 14.18
CA ALA A 160 30.41 -30.20 14.10
C ALA A 160 30.64 -31.66 14.51
N LYS A 161 29.71 -32.20 15.28
CA LYS A 161 29.58 -33.63 15.56
C LYS A 161 28.67 -34.29 14.52
N ALA A 162 28.77 -35.60 14.38
CA ALA A 162 27.90 -36.38 13.51
C ALA A 162 26.43 -36.20 13.94
N GLY A 163 25.58 -35.87 12.98
CA GLY A 163 24.16 -35.57 13.19
C GLY A 163 23.84 -34.16 13.71
N GLU A 164 24.86 -33.36 14.04
CA GLU A 164 24.69 -31.97 14.48
C GLU A 164 24.21 -31.09 13.33
N LEU A 165 23.37 -30.11 13.65
CA LEU A 165 22.88 -29.13 12.69
C LEU A 165 24.02 -28.20 12.30
N VAL A 166 24.31 -28.11 11.00
CA VAL A 166 25.42 -27.30 10.47
C VAL A 166 24.94 -26.16 9.55
N GLY A 167 23.67 -26.16 9.20
CA GLY A 167 23.06 -25.15 8.35
C GLY A 167 21.63 -25.51 7.97
N VAL A 168 20.99 -24.63 7.22
CA VAL A 168 19.63 -24.79 6.73
C VAL A 168 19.57 -24.37 5.28
N ILE A 169 18.81 -25.11 4.46
CA ILE A 169 18.42 -24.65 3.13
C ILE A 169 16.99 -24.15 3.18
N VAL A 170 16.79 -22.88 2.85
CA VAL A 170 15.47 -22.31 2.66
C VAL A 170 15.00 -22.67 1.25
N GLY A 171 13.97 -23.50 1.18
CA GLY A 171 13.35 -23.93 -0.07
C GLY A 171 12.69 -22.78 -0.83
N ASN A 172 12.55 -22.95 -2.13
CA ASN A 172 11.90 -21.97 -3.01
C ASN A 172 10.42 -22.31 -3.31
N THR A 173 9.88 -23.35 -2.70
CA THR A 173 8.55 -23.91 -3.01
C THR A 173 7.47 -23.27 -2.15
N GLY A 174 7.20 -21.99 -2.39
CA GLY A 174 6.11 -21.25 -1.73
C GLY A 174 6.47 -20.65 -0.37
N PHE A 175 5.56 -19.80 0.12
CA PHE A 175 5.65 -19.14 1.43
C PHE A 175 4.25 -18.97 2.02
N LYS A 176 4.15 -18.91 3.34
CA LYS A 176 2.94 -18.46 4.05
C LYS A 176 3.20 -17.11 4.71
N LEU A 177 2.19 -16.26 4.77
CA LEU A 177 2.23 -14.98 5.47
C LEU A 177 1.38 -15.07 6.72
N LEU A 178 1.97 -14.73 7.85
CA LEU A 178 1.25 -14.50 9.09
C LEU A 178 1.11 -13.01 9.29
N THR A 179 -0.11 -12.56 9.52
CA THR A 179 -0.44 -11.16 9.78
C THR A 179 -1.09 -11.03 11.13
N ALA A 180 -0.83 -9.95 11.85
CA ALA A 180 -1.51 -9.64 13.12
C ALA A 180 -2.97 -9.19 12.93
N MET A 181 -3.51 -9.27 11.71
CA MET A 181 -4.88 -8.87 11.41
C MET A 181 -5.86 -10.01 11.59
N SER A 182 -6.94 -9.73 12.31
CA SER A 182 -8.16 -10.53 12.39
C SER A 182 -9.03 -10.35 11.15
N PHE A 183 -8.45 -10.37 9.95
CA PHE A 183 -9.21 -10.19 8.72
C PHE A 183 -9.55 -11.53 8.09
N HIS A 184 -10.82 -11.92 8.23
CA HIS A 184 -11.43 -12.98 7.43
C HIS A 184 -12.18 -12.33 6.27
N SER A 185 -11.67 -12.47 5.05
CA SER A 185 -12.47 -12.23 3.85
C SER A 185 -13.18 -13.54 3.51
N GLN A 186 -14.49 -13.60 3.73
CA GLN A 186 -15.34 -14.45 2.90
C GLN A 186 -15.45 -13.74 1.55
N GLY A 187 -14.72 -14.22 0.55
CA GLY A 187 -14.95 -13.82 -0.83
C GLY A 187 -16.35 -14.26 -1.23
N HIS A 188 -17.15 -13.32 -1.70
CA HIS A 188 -18.37 -13.58 -2.47
C HIS A 188 -18.04 -13.48 -3.95
#